data_AF-A0A7W1EPT2-F1
#
_entry.id   AF-A0A7W1EPT2-F1
#
_cell.length_a   1.000
_cell.length_b   1.000
_cell.length_c   1.000
_cell.angle_alpha   90.00
_cell.angle_beta   90.00
_cell.angle_gamma   90.00
#
_symmetry.space_group_name_H-M   'P 1'
#
loop_
_entity.id
_entity.type
_entity.pdbx_description
1 polymer ?
#
loop_
_entity_poly.entity_id
_entity_poly.type
_entity_poly.pdbx_seq_one_letter_code
_entity_poly.pdbx_strand_id
1 'polypeptide(L)'
;VKEQDLQAMSLIWGDKKGPVRDSDLISREDVEKREVVLMRCFRHDRFKVLTESPAADGERVLQVQLTRGTLSRTTNFYAAHGRDRWFVRTADLESVRELCSAK
;
A
#
# COMPACT_ATOMS: atom_id res chain seq x y z
N VAL A 1 -13.52 -9.01 -5.45
CA VAL A 1 -12.43 -8.20 -6.05
C VAL A 1 -12.41 -8.56 -7.52
N LYS A 2 -12.44 -7.57 -8.43
CA LYS A 2 -12.35 -7.86 -9.87
C LYS A 2 -10.86 -7.95 -10.26
N GLU A 3 -10.53 -8.77 -11.25
CA GLU A 3 -9.14 -8.95 -11.72
C GLU A 3 -8.51 -7.62 -12.21
N GLN A 4 -9.31 -6.74 -12.79
CA GLN A 4 -8.89 -5.39 -13.18
C GLN A 4 -8.48 -4.51 -11.99
N ASP A 5 -9.11 -4.69 -10.82
CA ASP A 5 -8.76 -3.92 -9.62
C ASP A 5 -7.38 -4.33 -9.09
N LEU A 6 -7.03 -5.63 -9.19
CA LEU A 6 -5.72 -6.15 -8.80
C LEU A 6 -4.63 -5.64 -9.74
N GLN A 7 -4.85 -5.71 -11.06
CA GLN A 7 -3.91 -5.16 -12.03
C GLN A 7 -3.67 -3.66 -11.81
N ALA A 8 -4.71 -2.87 -11.53
CA ALA A 8 -4.56 -1.45 -11.23
C ALA A 8 -3.78 -1.20 -9.93
N MET A 9 -4.02 -2.01 -8.88
CA MET A 9 -3.26 -1.90 -7.63
C MET A 9 -1.78 -2.29 -7.80
N SER A 10 -1.48 -3.30 -8.61
CA SER A 10 -0.11 -3.79 -8.83
C SER A 10 0.84 -2.73 -9.41
N LEU A 11 0.28 -1.71 -10.05
CA LEU A 11 1.01 -0.56 -10.58
C LEU A 11 1.36 0.50 -9.51
N ILE A 12 0.76 0.41 -8.32
CA ILE A 12 1.00 1.32 -7.19
C ILE A 12 2.15 0.80 -6.33
N TRP A 13 2.28 -0.52 -6.20
CA TRP A 13 3.30 -1.17 -5.40
C TRP A 13 4.59 -1.36 -6.21
N GLY A 14 5.74 -1.12 -5.59
CA GLY A 14 7.02 -1.22 -6.28
C GLY A 14 8.16 -0.56 -5.53
N ASP A 15 9.31 -0.46 -6.20
CA ASP A 15 10.50 0.17 -5.66
C ASP A 15 11.16 1.09 -6.70
N LYS A 16 12.42 1.44 -6.49
CA LYS A 16 13.20 2.30 -7.40
C LYS A 16 13.38 1.71 -8.80
N LYS A 17 13.26 0.39 -8.95
CA LYS A 17 13.38 -0.33 -10.23
C LYS A 17 12.08 -0.36 -11.02
N GLY A 18 10.94 -0.18 -10.36
CA GLY A 18 9.63 -0.14 -11.00
C GLY A 18 8.52 -0.83 -10.20
N PRO A 19 7.37 -1.09 -10.83
CA PRO A 19 6.24 -1.77 -10.18
C PRO A 19 6.60 -3.23 -9.83
N VAL A 20 6.05 -3.72 -8.73
CA VAL A 20 6.32 -5.07 -8.21
C VAL A 20 5.92 -6.18 -9.20
N ARG A 21 4.91 -5.94 -10.04
CA ARG A 21 4.43 -6.89 -11.05
C ARG A 21 5.49 -7.21 -12.11
N ASP A 22 6.38 -6.27 -12.38
CA ASP A 22 7.43 -6.42 -13.39
C ASP A 22 8.75 -6.95 -12.76
N SER A 23 8.72 -7.34 -11.48
CA SER A 23 9.86 -7.89 -10.75
C SER A 23 9.96 -9.41 -10.90
N ASP A 24 11.14 -9.92 -11.23
CA ASP A 24 11.42 -11.37 -11.28
C ASP A 24 11.55 -12.01 -9.88
N LEU A 25 11.45 -11.22 -8.80
CA LEU A 25 11.64 -11.70 -7.42
C LEU A 25 10.40 -12.37 -6.82
N ILE A 26 9.20 -12.06 -7.33
CA ILE A 26 7.94 -12.55 -6.78
C ILE A 26 7.05 -12.99 -7.95
N SER A 27 6.45 -14.17 -7.86
CA SER A 27 5.53 -14.65 -8.89
C SER A 27 4.29 -13.76 -8.97
N ARG A 28 3.72 -13.62 -10.17
CA ARG A 28 2.48 -12.84 -10.36
C ARG A 28 1.34 -13.34 -9.45
N GLU A 29 1.22 -14.65 -9.26
CA GLU A 29 0.21 -15.24 -8.39
C GLU A 29 0.39 -14.83 -6.93
N ASP A 30 1.63 -14.77 -6.44
CA ASP A 30 1.92 -14.34 -5.07
C ASP A 30 1.69 -12.84 -4.87
N VAL A 31 1.97 -12.02 -5.90
CA VAL A 31 1.63 -10.59 -5.90
C VAL A 31 0.11 -10.41 -5.76
N GLU A 32 -0.66 -11.07 -6.62
CA GLU A 32 -2.13 -10.97 -6.61
C GLU A 32 -2.72 -11.47 -5.27
N LYS A 33 -2.21 -12.57 -4.71
CA LYS A 33 -2.61 -13.06 -3.37
C LYS A 33 -2.36 -12.03 -2.27
N ARG A 34 -1.18 -11.39 -2.28
CA ARG A 34 -0.85 -10.35 -1.30
C ARG A 34 -1.74 -9.13 -1.48
N GLU A 35 -1.96 -8.69 -2.71
CA GLU A 35 -2.83 -7.55 -3.02
C GLU A 35 -4.25 -7.71 -2.49
N VAL A 36 -4.83 -8.91 -2.58
CA VAL A 36 -6.15 -9.19 -1.98
C VAL A 36 -6.15 -8.93 -0.47
N VAL A 37 -5.08 -9.30 0.24
CA VAL A 37 -4.94 -9.00 1.67
C VAL A 37 -4.81 -7.50 1.92
N LEU A 38 -3.99 -6.81 1.11
CA LEU A 38 -3.81 -5.36 1.21
C LEU A 38 -5.12 -4.60 0.96
N MET A 39 -5.88 -4.97 -0.09
CA MET A 39 -7.20 -4.39 -0.38
C MET A 39 -8.15 -4.52 0.80
N ARG A 40 -8.13 -5.67 1.47
CA ARG A 40 -9.00 -5.93 2.61
C ARG A 40 -8.60 -5.08 3.82
N CYS A 41 -7.32 -5.02 4.14
CA CYS A 41 -6.80 -4.35 5.33
C CYS A 41 -6.77 -2.83 5.21
N PHE A 42 -6.52 -2.31 4.00
CA PHE A 42 -6.54 -0.87 3.74
C PHE A 42 -7.89 -0.38 3.22
N ARG A 43 -8.95 -1.21 3.21
CA ARG A 43 -10.30 -0.75 2.90
C ARG A 43 -10.73 0.32 3.89
N HIS A 44 -11.16 1.47 3.39
CA HIS A 44 -11.55 2.62 4.19
C HIS A 44 -12.64 3.43 3.47
N ASP A 45 -13.38 4.22 4.22
CA ASP A 45 -14.38 5.15 3.69
C ASP A 45 -13.76 6.53 3.46
N ARG A 46 -12.79 6.91 4.31
CA ARG A 46 -12.01 8.15 4.22
C ARG A 46 -10.58 7.93 4.68
N PHE A 47 -9.68 8.73 4.13
CA PHE A 47 -8.29 8.78 4.56
C PHE A 47 -7.85 10.23 4.81
N LYS A 48 -6.84 10.41 5.66
CA LYS A 48 -6.16 11.67 5.87
C LYS A 48 -4.66 11.43 5.97
N VAL A 49 -3.88 12.10 5.12
CA VAL A 49 -2.42 12.16 5.29
C VAL A 49 -2.14 13.10 6.45
N LEU A 50 -1.51 12.57 7.51
CA LEU A 50 -1.16 13.32 8.70
C LEU A 50 0.18 14.02 8.52
N THR A 51 1.17 13.27 8.05
CA THR A 51 2.52 13.77 7.78
C THR A 51 3.12 13.10 6.56
N GLU A 52 4.01 13.83 5.90
CA GLU A 52 4.92 13.31 4.89
C GLU A 52 6.33 13.70 5.33
N SER A 53 7.27 12.75 5.30
CA SER A 53 8.64 13.00 5.76
C SER A 53 9.65 12.22 4.93
N PRO A 54 10.86 12.77 4.71
CA PRO A 54 11.95 12.02 4.09
C PRO A 54 12.31 10.78 4.91
N ALA A 55 12.70 9.72 4.21
CA ALA A 55 13.25 8.49 4.78
C ALA A 55 14.64 8.19 4.18
N ALA A 56 15.26 7.08 4.59
CA ALA A 56 16.56 6.67 4.06
C ALA A 56 16.53 6.53 2.53
N ASP A 57 17.68 6.76 1.91
CA ASP A 57 17.89 6.59 0.46
C ASP A 57 16.93 7.39 -0.45
N GLY A 58 16.46 8.55 0.00
CA GLY A 58 15.54 9.39 -0.78
C GLY A 58 14.12 8.84 -0.86
N GLU A 59 13.78 7.86 -0.03
CA GLU A 59 12.40 7.41 0.17
C GLU A 59 11.59 8.45 0.96
N ARG A 60 10.28 8.22 1.06
CA ARG A 60 9.36 9.02 1.87
C ARG A 60 8.54 8.11 2.76
N VAL A 61 8.24 8.57 3.96
CA VAL A 61 7.21 7.98 4.81
C VAL A 61 5.99 8.89 4.79
N LEU A 62 4.83 8.31 4.51
CA LEU A 62 3.53 8.97 4.65
C LEU A 62 2.79 8.34 5.82
N GLN A 63 2.54 9.12 6.87
CA GLN A 63 1.66 8.69 7.94
C GLN A 63 0.23 8.99 7.54
N VAL A 64 -0.60 7.96 7.45
CA VAL A 64 -1.97 8.06 6.95
C VAL A 64 -2.93 7.50 7.98
N GLN A 65 -3.94 8.30 8.33
CA GLN A 65 -5.09 7.85 9.09
C GLN A 65 -6.13 7.31 8.11
N LEU A 66 -6.56 6.07 8.33
CA LEU A 66 -7.66 5.43 7.64
C LEU A 66 -8.87 5.36 8.59
N THR A 67 -10.05 5.71 8.10
CA THR A 67 -11.29 5.52 8.84
C THR A 67 -12.24 4.62 8.06
N ARG A 68 -12.87 3.70 8.79
CA ARG A 68 -13.95 2.84 8.30
C ARG A 68 -15.07 2.74 9.34
N GLY A 69 -16.25 3.22 9.00
CA GLY A 69 -17.32 3.44 9.98
C GLY A 69 -16.83 4.32 11.14
N THR A 70 -16.87 3.79 12.36
CA THR A 70 -16.38 4.46 13.57
C THR A 70 -14.91 4.15 13.89
N LEU A 71 -14.30 3.20 13.20
CA LEU A 71 -12.94 2.74 13.48
C LEU A 71 -11.93 3.59 12.71
N SER A 72 -10.99 4.23 13.43
CA SER A 72 -9.87 4.96 12.83
C SER A 72 -8.54 4.38 13.28
N ARG A 73 -7.63 4.14 12.33
CA ARG A 73 -6.28 3.64 12.58
C ARG A 73 -5.27 4.42 11.75
N THR A 74 -4.07 4.55 12.27
CA THR A 74 -2.97 5.24 11.61
C THR A 74 -1.92 4.22 11.19
N THR A 75 -1.48 4.28 9.94
CA THR A 75 -0.45 3.41 9.36
C THR A 75 0.58 4.26 8.63
N ASN A 76 1.78 3.73 8.44
CA ASN A 76 2.78 4.35 7.59
C ASN A 76 2.86 3.65 6.24
N PHE A 77 2.96 4.44 5.18
CA PHE A 77 3.32 3.99 3.84
C PHE A 77 4.73 4.47 3.53
N TYR A 78 5.58 3.55 3.07
CA TYR A 78 6.93 3.86 2.64
C TYR A 78 6.94 3.89 1.12
N ALA A 79 7.32 5.03 0.56
CA ALA A 79 7.33 5.27 -0.87
C ALA A 79 8.76 5.44 -1.39
N ALA A 80 9.05 4.82 -2.52
CA ALA A 80 10.31 4.96 -3.24
C ALA A 80 10.06 5.71 -4.56
N HIS A 81 10.98 6.60 -4.92
CA HIS A 81 10.95 7.27 -6.21
C HIS A 81 11.57 6.36 -7.27
N GLY A 82 10.75 5.90 -8.22
CA GLY A 82 11.23 5.20 -9.41
C GLY A 82 11.68 6.19 -10.49
N ARG A 83 11.71 5.74 -11.74
CA ARG A 83 12.14 6.59 -12.87
C ARG A 83 11.25 7.82 -13.07
N ASP A 84 9.93 7.62 -13.09
CA ASP A 84 8.96 8.66 -13.49
C ASP A 84 7.83 8.89 -12.46
N ARG A 85 7.78 8.09 -11.38
CA ARG A 85 6.72 8.17 -10.38
C ARG A 85 7.14 7.56 -9.04
N TRP A 86 6.37 7.90 -8.00
CA TRP A 86 6.45 7.25 -6.70
C TRP A 86 5.72 5.90 -6.71
N PHE A 87 6.33 4.92 -6.05
CA PHE A 87 5.77 3.62 -5.78
C PHE A 87 5.71 3.38 -4.27
N VAL A 88 4.68 2.67 -3.81
CA VAL A 88 4.62 2.20 -2.42
C VAL A 88 5.45 0.92 -2.31
N ARG A 89 6.52 0.97 -1.51
CA ARG A 89 7.40 -0.17 -1.28
C ARG A 89 6.85 -1.10 -0.21
N THR A 90 6.36 -0.53 0.88
CA THR A 90 5.77 -1.30 1.98
C THR A 90 4.82 -0.42 2.78
N ALA A 91 3.94 -1.04 3.55
CA ALA A 91 3.00 -0.36 4.44
C ALA A 91 2.77 -1.19 5.71
N ASP A 92 2.55 -0.50 6.83
CA ASP A 92 2.44 -1.13 8.15
C ASP A 92 1.07 -1.78 8.34
N LEU A 93 0.92 -3.04 7.92
CA LEU A 93 -0.33 -3.81 8.02
C LEU A 93 -0.79 -4.07 9.44
N GLU A 94 0.14 -4.24 10.39
CA GLU A 94 -0.19 -4.56 11.78
C GLU A 94 -1.06 -3.46 12.42
N SER A 95 -0.72 -2.20 12.14
CA SER A 95 -1.43 -1.02 12.64
C SER A 95 -2.89 -0.92 12.19
N VAL A 96 -3.26 -1.61 11.11
CA VAL A 96 -4.60 -1.61 10.50
C VAL A 96 -5.26 -2.98 10.54
N ARG A 97 -4.73 -3.93 11.31
CA ARG A 97 -5.24 -5.32 11.37
C ARG A 97 -6.74 -5.39 11.68
N GLU A 98 -7.24 -4.51 12.54
CA GLU A 98 -8.66 -4.43 12.88
C GLU A 98 -9.55 -3.98 11.71
N LEU A 99 -9.00 -3.19 10.77
CA LEU A 99 -9.73 -2.79 9.55
C LEU A 99 -9.91 -3.95 8.58
N CYS A 100 -9.03 -4.96 8.61
CA CYS A 100 -9.14 -6.17 7.78
C CYS A 100 -10.42 -6.96 8.09
N SER A 101 -10.83 -7.03 9.36
CA SER A 101 -12.00 -7.80 9.81
C SER A 101 -13.27 -6.96 9.95
N ALA A 102 -13.16 -5.63 9.96
CA ALA A 102 -14.32 -4.74 9.95
C ALA A 102 -15.26 -5.09 8.79
N LYS A 103 -16.57 -5.12 9.07
CA LYS A 103 -17.61 -5.47 8.09
C LYS A 103 -17.96 -4.30 7.19
#